data_AF-A0A365Y6T0-F1
#
_entry.id   AF-A0A365Y6T0-F1
#
_cell.length_a   1.000
_cell.length_b   1.000
_cell.length_c   1.000
_cell.angle_alpha   90.00
_cell.angle_beta   90.00
_cell.angle_gamma   90.00
#
_symmetry.space_group_name_H-M   'P 1'
#
loop_
_entity.id
_entity.type
_entity.pdbx_description
1 polymer ?
#
loop_
_entity_poly.entity_id
_entity_poly.type
_entity_poly.pdbx_seq_one_letter_code
_entity_poly.pdbx_strand_id
1 'polypeptide(L)'
;MRHIACTLNVDGVPTKINIRKVAKERRFLAIVDQTVTEYIISDETNEVEYYEGPVLNNYLTEKIAALIKQYFPKVKAIVKVGEDNYEDYDDY
;
A
#
# COMPACT_ATOMS: atom_id res chain seq x y z
N MET A 1 10.42 9.87 -5.44
CA MET A 1 9.32 9.19 -4.72
C MET A 1 8.10 9.20 -5.64
N ARG A 2 7.49 8.04 -5.93
CA ARG A 2 6.31 7.98 -6.82
C ARG A 2 5.05 8.23 -6.00
N HIS A 3 4.19 9.13 -6.48
CA HIS A 3 2.88 9.41 -5.90
C HIS A 3 1.83 9.28 -6.99
N ILE A 4 0.62 8.90 -6.61
CA ILE A 4 -0.56 8.87 -7.47
C ILE A 4 -1.49 9.95 -6.97
N ALA A 5 -2.01 10.78 -7.86
CA ALA A 5 -3.10 11.68 -7.57
C ALA A 5 -4.20 11.42 -8.60
N CYS A 6 -5.41 11.14 -8.13
CA CYS A 6 -6.57 10.94 -8.99
C CYS A 6 -7.83 11.49 -8.33
N THR A 7 -8.83 11.76 -9.17
CA THR A 7 -10.18 12.10 -8.70
C THR A 7 -11.09 10.92 -9.04
N LEU A 8 -11.79 10.40 -8.04
CA LEU A 8 -12.83 9.38 -8.23
C LEU A 8 -14.20 10.02 -8.04
N ASN A 9 -15.21 9.47 -8.72
CA ASN A 9 -16.60 9.82 -8.43
C ASN A 9 -17.11 8.83 -7.38
N VAL A 10 -17.40 9.33 -6.17
CA VAL A 10 -17.96 8.56 -5.05
C VAL A 10 -19.35 9.11 -4.80
N ASP A 11 -20.37 8.31 -5.13
CA ASP A 11 -21.79 8.68 -4.94
C ASP A 11 -22.19 10.03 -5.56
N GLY A 12 -21.64 10.36 -6.73
CA GLY A 12 -21.89 11.62 -7.42
C GLY A 12 -20.98 12.77 -6.99
N VAL A 13 -20.16 12.58 -5.96
CA VAL A 13 -19.22 13.58 -5.45
C VAL A 13 -17.80 13.32 -6.01
N PRO A 14 -17.16 14.33 -6.62
CA PRO A 14 -15.77 14.20 -7.05
C PRO A 14 -14.82 14.24 -5.84
N THR A 15 -14.29 13.08 -5.46
CA THR A 15 -13.39 12.90 -4.32
C THR A 15 -11.95 12.80 -4.81
N LYS A 16 -11.07 13.67 -4.29
CA LYS A 16 -9.64 13.65 -4.61
C LYS A 16 -8.92 12.66 -3.70
N ILE A 17 -8.06 11.85 -4.31
CA ILE A 17 -7.26 10.84 -3.61
C ILE A 17 -5.79 11.06 -3.98
N ASN A 18 -4.93 11.11 -2.98
CA ASN A 18 -3.48 11.11 -3.16
C ASN A 18 -2.88 9.89 -2.46
N ILE A 19 -2.21 9.02 -3.21
CA ILE A 19 -1.54 7.83 -2.66
C ILE A 19 -0.03 8.06 -2.73
N ARG A 20 0.63 7.95 -1.58
CA ARG A 20 2.08 8.13 -1.46
C ARG A 20 2.71 6.85 -0.95
N LYS A 21 3.73 6.36 -1.65
CA LYS A 21 4.55 5.26 -1.16
C LYS A 21 5.56 5.78 -0.13
N VAL A 22 5.61 5.17 1.04
CA VAL A 22 6.66 5.41 2.02
C VAL A 22 7.96 4.75 1.53
N ALA A 23 9.06 5.49 1.58
CA ALA A 23 10.35 5.01 1.10
C ALA A 23 10.87 3.87 1.99
N LYS A 24 11.52 2.86 1.40
CA LYS A 24 12.07 1.68 2.09
C LYS A 24 11.08 0.80 2.87
N GLU A 25 9.81 1.17 2.90
CA GLU A 25 8.74 0.39 3.53
C GLU A 25 7.72 -0.15 2.51
N ARG A 26 6.95 -1.17 2.88
CA ARG A 26 5.76 -1.62 2.14
C ARG A 26 4.50 -0.84 2.53
N ARG A 27 4.66 0.38 3.04
CA ARG A 27 3.58 1.25 3.50
C ARG A 27 3.17 2.28 2.43
N PHE A 28 1.88 2.58 2.43
CA PHE A 28 1.23 3.54 1.55
C PHE A 28 0.33 4.44 2.36
N LEU A 29 0.42 5.74 2.11
CA LEU A 29 -0.44 6.75 2.71
C LEU A 29 -1.49 7.13 1.67
N ALA A 30 -2.76 6.82 1.94
CA ALA A 30 -3.88 7.30 1.16
C ALA A 30 -4.45 8.55 1.84
N ILE A 31 -4.47 9.66 1.11
CA ILE A 31 -4.94 10.95 1.59
C ILE A 31 -6.24 11.26 0.86
N VAL A 32 -7.33 11.32 1.61
CA VAL A 32 -8.69 11.64 1.13
C VAL A 32 -9.26 12.73 2.04
N ASP A 33 -9.64 13.88 1.46
CA ASP A 33 -10.22 15.01 2.21
C ASP A 33 -9.45 15.37 3.49
N GLN A 34 -8.12 15.51 3.36
CA GLN A 34 -7.16 15.81 4.44
C GLN A 34 -6.99 14.71 5.50
N THR A 35 -7.76 13.64 5.41
CA THR A 35 -7.62 12.45 6.24
C THR A 35 -6.56 11.53 5.65
N VAL A 36 -5.70 10.98 6.50
CA VAL A 36 -4.67 10.02 6.10
C VAL A 36 -5.02 8.64 6.64
N THR A 37 -5.10 7.67 5.74
CA THR A 37 -5.27 6.26 6.04
C THR A 37 -4.05 5.50 5.53
N GLU A 38 -3.45 4.68 6.39
CA GLU A 38 -2.29 3.88 6.07
C GLU A 38 -2.68 2.48 5.62
N TYR A 39 -2.02 2.03 4.56
CA TYR A 39 -2.13 0.68 4.02
C TYR A 39 -0.75 0.04 3.95
N ILE A 40 -0.70 -1.27 4.14
CA ILE A 40 0.49 -2.09 3.92
C ILE A 40 0.24 -3.13 2.84
N ILE A 41 1.31 -3.64 2.24
CA ILE A 41 1.21 -4.90 1.49
C ILE A 41 1.67 -6.01 2.41
N SER A 42 0.79 -6.99 2.64
CA SER A 42 1.08 -8.18 3.44
C SER A 42 2.24 -8.97 2.84
N ASP A 43 3.14 -9.45 3.70
CA ASP A 43 4.26 -10.27 3.28
C ASP A 43 3.85 -11.71 2.98
N GLU A 44 2.72 -12.18 3.53
CA GLU A 44 2.21 -13.53 3.32
C GLU A 44 1.34 -13.64 2.06
N THR A 45 0.39 -12.72 1.90
CA THR A 45 -0.61 -12.78 0.83
C THR A 45 -0.28 -11.89 -0.36
N ASN A 46 0.67 -10.95 -0.20
CA ASN A 46 0.95 -9.88 -1.16
C ASN A 46 -0.29 -9.01 -1.49
N GLU A 47 -1.30 -9.04 -0.61
CA GLU A 47 -2.51 -8.23 -0.70
C GLU A 47 -2.33 -6.88 0.02
N VAL A 48 -3.12 -5.88 -0.38
CA VAL A 48 -3.11 -4.57 0.29
C VAL A 48 -4.07 -4.65 1.47
N GLU A 49 -3.56 -4.37 2.66
CA GLU A 49 -4.29 -4.43 3.92
C GLU A 49 -4.33 -3.06 4.59
N TYR A 50 -5.43 -2.76 5.26
CA TYR A 50 -5.53 -1.58 6.12
C TYR A 50 -4.57 -1.74 7.30
N TYR A 51 -3.92 -0.63 7.70
CA TYR A 51 -2.98 -0.62 8.81
C TYR A 51 -3.43 0.35 9.92
N GLU A 52 -3.59 1.63 9.60
CA GLU A 52 -3.90 2.67 10.59
C GLU A 52 -4.71 3.83 9.98
N GLY A 53 -5.39 4.59 10.84
CA GLY A 53 -6.12 5.80 10.48
C GLY A 53 -7.63 5.58 10.30
N PRO A 54 -8.36 6.58 9.80
CA PRO A 54 -9.80 6.43 9.61
C PRO A 54 -10.11 5.40 8.53
N VAL A 55 -11.05 4.50 8.84
CA VAL A 55 -11.50 3.48 7.89
C VAL A 55 -12.30 4.16 6.80
N LEU A 56 -11.82 4.04 5.57
CA LEU A 56 -12.52 4.54 4.38
C LEU A 56 -13.65 3.57 4.00
N ASN A 57 -14.62 4.06 3.23
CA ASN A 57 -15.67 3.19 2.71
C ASN A 57 -15.10 2.07 1.81
N ASN A 58 -15.87 1.00 1.62
CA ASN A 58 -15.41 -0.18 0.87
C ASN A 58 -15.00 0.17 -0.56
N TYR A 59 -15.77 1.02 -1.24
CA TYR A 59 -15.46 1.45 -2.62
C TYR A 59 -14.09 2.12 -2.71
N LEU A 60 -13.80 3.09 -1.84
CA LEU A 60 -12.51 3.78 -1.80
C LEU A 60 -11.39 2.81 -1.47
N THR A 61 -11.59 1.92 -0.50
CA THR A 61 -10.60 0.91 -0.11
C THR A 61 -10.23 0.00 -1.27
N GLU A 62 -11.22 -0.53 -2.00
CA GLU A 62 -11.00 -1.37 -3.18
C GLU A 62 -10.24 -0.62 -4.28
N LYS A 63 -10.63 0.63 -4.56
CA LYS A 63 -9.97 1.44 -5.60
C LYS A 63 -8.54 1.81 -5.21
N ILE A 64 -8.28 2.14 -3.95
CA ILE A 64 -6.94 2.42 -3.45
C ILE A 64 -6.06 1.17 -3.56
N ALA A 65 -6.55 0.01 -3.13
CA ALA A 65 -5.83 -1.25 -3.25
C ALA A 65 -5.47 -1.59 -4.70
N ALA A 66 -6.42 -1.44 -5.63
CA ALA A 66 -6.19 -1.66 -7.05
C ALA A 66 -5.13 -0.69 -7.63
N LEU A 67 -5.21 0.60 -7.29
CA LEU A 67 -4.24 1.60 -7.71
C LEU A 67 -2.84 1.31 -7.15
N ILE A 68 -2.75 0.90 -5.89
CA ILE A 68 -1.47 0.51 -5.28
C ILE A 68 -0.84 -0.65 -6.06
N LYS A 69 -1.59 -1.72 -6.31
CA LYS A 69 -1.09 -2.89 -7.06
C LYS A 69 -0.68 -2.54 -8.49
N GLN A 70 -1.48 -1.74 -9.20
CA GLN A 70 -1.22 -1.39 -10.60
C GLN A 70 0.05 -0.55 -10.77
N TYR A 71 0.26 0.45 -9.90
CA TYR A 71 1.34 1.43 -10.07
C TYR A 71 2.59 1.11 -9.25
N PHE A 72 2.48 0.22 -8.28
CA PHE A 72 3.60 -0.30 -7.49
C PHE A 72 3.74 -1.83 -7.58
N PRO A 73 3.85 -2.42 -8.78
CA PRO A 73 3.84 -3.88 -8.97
C PRO A 73 5.10 -4.59 -8.45
N LYS A 74 6.18 -3.86 -8.17
CA LYS A 74 7.49 -4.40 -7.74
C LYS A 74 7.86 -4.00 -6.31
N VAL A 75 6.88 -3.94 -5.41
CA VAL A 75 7.17 -3.70 -3.99
C VAL A 75 7.68 -5.02 -3.43
N LYS A 76 9.01 -5.19 -3.39
CA LYS A 76 9.64 -6.37 -2.80
C LYS A 76 9.21 -6.54 -1.35
N ALA A 77 8.99 -7.79 -0.93
CA ALA A 77 8.78 -8.14 0.46
C ALA A 77 9.93 -7.63 1.32
N ILE A 78 9.62 -7.11 2.51
CA ILE A 78 10.65 -6.93 3.52
C ILE A 78 10.82 -8.33 4.10
N VAL A 79 11.89 -9.01 3.73
CA VAL A 79 12.34 -10.16 4.51
C VAL A 79 12.55 -9.61 5.92
N LYS A 80 11.74 -10.04 6.90
CA LYS A 80 12.01 -9.73 8.30
C LYS A 80 13.42 -10.25 8.58
N VAL A 81 14.38 -9.33 8.70
CA VAL A 81 15.73 -9.67 9.15
C VAL A 81 15.57 -10.16 10.59
N GLY A 82 15.55 -11.49 10.75
CA GLY A 82 15.17 -12.15 11.99
C GLY A 82 14.67 -13.59 11.84
N GLU A 83 14.29 -14.03 10.63
CA GLU A 83 14.37 -15.46 10.29
C GLU A 83 15.75 -15.70 9.70
N ASP A 84 16.62 -16.33 10.48
CA ASP A 84 17.90 -16.86 10.01
C ASP A 84 17.60 -17.84 8.87
N ASN A 85 17.69 -17.39 7.62
CA ASN A 85 17.80 -18.27 6.48
C ASN A 85 19.21 -18.91 6.53
N TYR A 86 19.31 -20.01 7.26
CA TYR A 86 20.45 -20.95 7.24
C TYR A 86 20.58 -21.68 5.87
N GLU A 87 20.29 -21.02 4.75
CA GLU A 87 20.37 -21.63 3.41
C GLU A 87 21.43 -20.99 2.50
N ASP A 88 22.22 -20.02 2.99
CA ASP A 88 23.33 -19.42 2.23
C ASP A 88 24.71 -20.04 2.54
N TYR A 89 24.75 -21.18 3.25
CA TYR A 89 25.98 -21.97 3.45
C TYR A 89 25.90 -23.28 2.68
N ASP A 90 25.98 -23.21 1.35
CA ASP A 90 26.45 -24.35 0.54
C ASP A 90 26.96 -23.80 -0.81
N ASP A 91 28.11 -23.12 -0.76
CA ASP A 91 29.03 -23.01 -1.90
C ASP A 91 30.46 -23.09 -1.34
N TYR A 92 30.96 -24.32 -1.17
CA TYR A 92 32.37 -24.62 -0.96
C TYR A 92 32.79 -25.84 -1.78
#